data_AF-Q5C1D8-F1
#
_entry.id   AF-Q5C1D8-F1
#
_cell.length_a   1.000
_cell.length_b   1.000
_cell.length_c   1.000
_cell.angle_alpha   90.00
_cell.angle_beta   90.00
_cell.angle_gamma   90.00
#
_symmetry.space_group_name_H-M   'P 1'
#
loop_
_entity.id
_entity.type
_entity.pdbx_description
1 polymer ?
#
loop_
_entity_poly.entity_id
_entity_poly.type
_entity_poly.pdbx_seq_one_letter_code
_entity_poly.pdbx_strand_id
1 'polypeptide(L)'
;MITELDADGESEPLRVESLCTNCFKNGTTLLMLTKISYFKEVIISSFSCPHCGYENRSLIPASQVQDKGQRITLKVNNVKDMNRRVVIPAGSTVNIPEYDSSFPFSDGVVSTVEGIITALTDNLSKLQPERKQNQPDLALKIEKFIDQLHTLLKVEKPFSLVIDDPSGNGLIENYLAPDDDPQINIETYVR
;
A
#
# COMPACT_ATOMS: atom_id res chain seq x y z
N MET A 1 -26.57 13.01 -17.79
CA MET A 1 -26.05 11.72 -18.25
C MET A 1 -24.59 11.71 -17.87
N ILE A 2 -24.21 10.87 -16.89
CA ILE A 2 -22.80 10.69 -16.51
C ILE A 2 -22.28 9.65 -17.49
N THR A 3 -21.35 10.03 -18.36
CA THR A 3 -20.67 9.12 -19.28
C THR A 3 -19.92 8.09 -18.45
N GLU A 4 -20.10 6.80 -18.75
CA GLU A 4 -19.33 5.73 -18.13
C GLU A 4 -17.84 5.93 -18.46
N LEU A 5 -16.98 5.79 -17.44
CA LEU A 5 -15.53 5.88 -17.60
C LEU A 5 -15.02 4.49 -17.93
N ASP A 6 -14.53 4.29 -19.15
CA ASP A 6 -13.98 3.01 -19.60
C ASP A 6 -12.45 2.99 -19.47
N ALA A 7 -11.91 1.88 -18.96
CA ALA A 7 -10.48 1.70 -18.68
C ALA A 7 -9.70 1.06 -19.85
N ASP A 8 -10.38 0.61 -20.90
CA ASP A 8 -9.76 0.11 -22.13
C ASP A 8 -9.56 1.29 -23.10
N GLY A 9 -8.34 1.43 -23.60
CA GLY A 9 -7.80 2.70 -24.12
C GLY A 9 -8.64 3.42 -25.19
N GLU A 10 -8.54 4.76 -25.13
CA GLU A 10 -9.20 5.81 -25.94
C GLU A 10 -10.42 6.53 -25.33
N SER A 11 -10.58 6.53 -24.00
CA SER A 11 -11.53 7.42 -23.33
C SER A 11 -10.92 8.82 -23.10
N GLU A 12 -11.53 9.86 -23.69
CA GLU A 12 -11.17 11.26 -23.39
C GLU A 12 -11.37 11.55 -21.88
N PRO A 13 -10.48 12.33 -21.23
CA PRO A 13 -10.65 12.66 -19.82
C PRO A 13 -11.99 13.35 -19.57
N LEU A 14 -12.80 12.80 -18.66
CA LEU A 14 -14.07 13.39 -18.25
C LEU A 14 -13.81 14.74 -17.58
N ARG A 15 -14.44 15.79 -18.12
CA ARG A 15 -14.33 17.14 -17.58
C ARG A 15 -15.52 17.44 -16.67
N VAL A 16 -15.25 17.81 -15.43
CA VAL A 16 -16.27 18.15 -14.44
C VAL A 16 -15.98 19.54 -13.87
N GLU A 17 -17.01 20.38 -13.76
CA GLU A 17 -16.92 21.65 -13.04
C GLU A 17 -16.89 21.37 -11.53
N SER A 18 -15.93 21.95 -10.80
CA SER A 18 -15.74 21.66 -9.37
C SER A 18 -15.37 22.91 -8.59
N LEU A 19 -15.80 22.98 -7.33
CA LEU A 19 -15.50 24.11 -6.46
C LEU A 19 -14.02 24.12 -6.08
N CYS A 20 -13.34 25.25 -6.28
CA CYS A 20 -11.97 25.44 -5.82
C CYS A 20 -11.95 25.57 -4.29
N THR A 21 -11.21 24.69 -3.62
CA THR A 21 -11.05 24.72 -2.16
C THR A 21 -10.24 25.91 -1.65
N ASN A 22 -9.51 26.61 -2.53
CA ASN A 22 -8.70 27.77 -2.16
C ASN A 22 -9.46 29.10 -2.27
N CYS A 23 -10.18 29.33 -3.37
CA CYS A 23 -10.85 30.61 -3.65
C CYS A 23 -12.37 30.52 -3.73
N PHE A 24 -12.94 29.33 -3.54
CA PHE A 24 -14.38 29.05 -3.55
C PHE A 24 -15.10 29.45 -4.85
N LYS A 25 -14.35 29.61 -5.95
CA LYS A 25 -14.89 29.75 -7.32
C LYS A 25 -14.74 28.44 -8.07
N ASN A 26 -15.52 28.24 -9.13
CA ASN A 26 -15.45 27.01 -9.90
C ASN A 26 -14.15 26.93 -10.71
N GLY A 27 -13.54 25.75 -10.71
CA GLY A 27 -12.47 25.34 -11.60
C GLY A 27 -12.89 24.10 -12.39
N THR A 28 -11.93 23.47 -13.04
CA THR A 28 -12.15 22.28 -13.86
C THR A 28 -11.38 21.10 -13.29
N THR A 29 -12.06 19.99 -13.06
CA THR A 29 -11.47 18.69 -12.74
C THR A 29 -11.47 17.82 -13.99
N LEU A 30 -10.31 17.30 -14.38
CA LEU A 30 -10.16 16.26 -15.39
C LEU A 30 -10.04 14.92 -14.68
N LEU A 31 -10.91 13.96 -15.00
CA LEU A 31 -10.89 12.60 -14.49
C LEU A 31 -10.55 11.63 -15.63
N MET A 32 -9.51 10.83 -15.45
CA MET A 32 -9.11 9.80 -16.40
C MET A 32 -9.01 8.47 -15.68
N LEU A 33 -9.81 7.49 -16.10
CA LEU A 33 -9.67 6.11 -15.66
C LEU A 33 -8.58 5.45 -16.52
N THR A 34 -7.58 4.85 -15.89
CA THR A 34 -6.50 4.18 -16.60
C THR A 34 -6.06 2.93 -15.85
N LYS A 35 -5.52 1.95 -16.59
CA LYS A 35 -4.86 0.77 -16.05
C LYS A 35 -3.38 1.06 -15.98
N ILE A 36 -2.83 1.05 -14.78
CA ILE A 36 -1.38 1.11 -14.57
C ILE A 36 -0.91 -0.26 -14.11
N SER A 37 0.31 -0.66 -14.46
CA SER A 37 0.89 -1.88 -13.91
C SER A 37 0.73 -1.89 -12.39
N TYR A 38 0.35 -3.04 -11.82
CA TYR A 38 0.15 -3.28 -10.38
C TYR A 38 -1.14 -2.73 -9.74
N PHE A 39 -1.91 -1.88 -10.41
CA PHE A 39 -3.28 -1.53 -9.98
C PHE A 39 -4.26 -1.98 -11.07
N LYS A 40 -5.35 -2.66 -10.67
CA LYS A 40 -6.38 -3.09 -11.63
C LYS A 40 -6.86 -1.89 -12.47
N GLU A 41 -7.31 -0.84 -11.79
CA GLU A 41 -7.79 0.41 -12.39
C GLU A 41 -7.57 1.59 -11.41
N VAL A 42 -7.15 2.75 -11.94
CA VAL A 42 -6.95 3.99 -11.16
C VAL A 42 -7.58 5.18 -11.87
N ILE A 43 -8.18 6.09 -11.11
CA ILE A 43 -8.65 7.39 -11.59
C ILE A 43 -7.58 8.44 -11.29
N ILE A 44 -7.01 9.01 -12.34
CA ILE A 44 -6.18 10.21 -12.23
C ILE A 44 -7.12 11.41 -12.24
N SER A 45 -7.08 12.22 -11.17
CA SER A 45 -7.83 13.45 -11.04
C SER A 45 -6.87 14.65 -11.10
N SER A 46 -7.13 15.58 -12.02
CA SER A 46 -6.36 16.82 -12.18
C SER A 46 -7.29 18.02 -12.14
N PHE A 47 -7.28 18.75 -11.04
CA PHE A 47 -7.99 20.00 -10.86
C PHE A 47 -7.12 21.20 -11.24
N SER A 48 -7.72 22.18 -11.92
CA SER A 48 -7.11 23.49 -12.20
C SER A 48 -8.15 24.61 -12.06
N CYS A 49 -7.78 25.68 -11.35
CA CYS A 49 -8.63 26.87 -11.16
C CYS A 49 -8.12 28.07 -11.97
N PRO A 50 -8.91 28.61 -12.93
CA PRO A 50 -8.49 29.75 -13.76
C PRO A 50 -8.48 31.08 -12.98
N HIS A 51 -9.09 31.15 -11.80
CA HIS A 51 -9.24 32.39 -11.04
C HIS A 51 -8.07 32.68 -10.09
N CYS A 52 -7.50 31.64 -9.49
CA CYS A 52 -6.41 31.79 -8.51
C CYS A 52 -5.19 30.93 -8.82
N GLY A 53 -5.20 30.16 -9.92
CA GLY A 53 -4.09 29.31 -10.33
C GLY A 53 -3.85 28.08 -9.44
N TYR A 54 -4.79 27.73 -8.55
CA TYR A 54 -4.66 26.54 -7.71
C TYR A 54 -4.81 25.27 -8.56
N GLU A 55 -3.89 24.33 -8.39
CA GLU A 55 -3.91 23.02 -9.04
C GLU A 55 -3.83 21.91 -7.99
N ASN A 56 -4.51 20.80 -8.23
CA ASN A 56 -4.43 19.60 -7.39
C ASN A 56 -4.45 18.37 -8.29
N ARG A 57 -3.48 17.47 -8.11
CA ARG A 57 -3.40 16.21 -8.83
C ARG A 57 -3.44 15.07 -7.82
N SER A 58 -4.37 14.15 -7.99
CA SER A 58 -4.52 12.98 -7.12
C SER A 58 -4.69 11.72 -7.95
N LEU A 59 -4.23 10.60 -7.39
CA LEU A 59 -4.44 9.27 -7.94
C LEU A 59 -5.37 8.54 -6.97
N ILE A 60 -6.55 8.18 -7.47
CA ILE A 60 -7.61 7.54 -6.71
C ILE A 60 -7.70 6.10 -7.20
N PRO A 61 -7.49 5.09 -6.34
CA PRO A 61 -7.76 3.70 -6.72
C PRO A 61 -9.21 3.55 -7.18
N ALA A 62 -9.43 3.09 -8.41
CA ALA A 62 -10.75 2.83 -8.96
C ALA A 62 -11.22 1.40 -8.66
N SER A 63 -10.32 0.58 -8.13
CA SER A 63 -10.61 -0.78 -7.71
C SER A 63 -11.75 -0.78 -6.70
N GLN A 64 -12.91 -1.28 -7.13
CA GLN A 64 -13.97 -1.64 -6.20
C GLN A 64 -13.41 -2.63 -5.17
N VAL A 65 -13.92 -2.54 -3.94
CA VAL A 65 -13.73 -3.62 -2.95
C VAL A 65 -14.19 -4.90 -3.64
N GLN A 66 -13.30 -5.87 -3.78
CA GLN A 66 -13.59 -7.10 -4.50
C GLN A 66 -14.69 -7.90 -3.78
N ASP A 67 -15.31 -8.90 -4.38
CA ASP A 67 -16.31 -9.72 -3.66
C ASP A 67 -15.71 -10.48 -2.45
N LYS A 68 -14.40 -10.74 -2.50
CA LYS A 68 -13.64 -11.47 -1.48
C LYS A 68 -12.46 -10.68 -0.99
N GLY A 69 -12.12 -10.84 0.29
CA GLY A 69 -10.81 -10.46 0.80
C GLY A 69 -9.76 -11.47 0.36
N GLN A 70 -8.50 -11.12 0.56
CA GLN A 70 -7.39 -12.02 0.24
C GLN A 70 -6.31 -11.96 1.30
N ARG A 71 -5.63 -13.08 1.47
CA ARG A 71 -4.41 -13.22 2.26
C ARG A 71 -3.28 -13.63 1.34
N ILE A 72 -2.29 -12.75 1.21
CA ILE A 72 -1.10 -12.99 0.39
C ILE A 72 0.05 -13.35 1.31
N THR A 73 0.64 -14.52 1.13
CA THR A 73 1.82 -14.97 1.87
C THR A 73 3.01 -15.03 0.94
N LEU A 74 4.06 -14.26 1.23
CA LEU A 74 5.35 -14.33 0.56
C LEU A 74 6.38 -15.00 1.46
N LYS A 75 7.02 -16.07 0.97
CA LYS A 75 8.21 -16.65 1.60
C LYS A 75 9.46 -15.93 1.11
N VAL A 76 10.05 -15.12 1.98
CA VAL A 76 11.29 -14.39 1.72
C VAL A 76 12.46 -15.32 2.02
N ASN A 77 13.18 -15.76 0.98
CA ASN A 77 14.27 -16.73 1.10
C ASN A 77 15.64 -16.10 0.89
N ASN A 78 15.71 -14.99 0.17
CA ASN A 78 16.97 -14.34 -0.18
C ASN A 78 16.81 -12.80 -0.24
N VAL A 79 17.94 -12.09 -0.29
CA VAL A 79 17.96 -10.62 -0.34
C VAL A 79 17.29 -10.05 -1.60
N LYS A 80 17.21 -10.79 -2.71
CA LYS A 80 16.50 -10.30 -3.91
C LYS A 80 15.00 -10.19 -3.66
N ASP A 81 14.43 -11.09 -2.86
CA ASP A 81 13.01 -11.04 -2.49
C ASP A 81 12.64 -9.75 -1.74
N MET A 82 13.62 -9.13 -1.06
CA MET A 82 13.44 -7.85 -0.37
C MET A 82 13.09 -6.70 -1.32
N ASN A 83 13.48 -6.82 -2.60
CA ASN A 83 13.23 -5.83 -3.65
C ASN A 83 11.87 -6.01 -4.33
N ARG A 84 11.12 -7.08 -4.02
CA ARG A 84 9.79 -7.30 -4.60
C ARG A 84 8.90 -6.12 -4.24
N ARG A 85 8.25 -5.54 -5.25
CA ARG A 85 7.25 -4.49 -5.02
C ARG A 85 6.04 -5.07 -4.31
N VAL A 86 5.52 -4.30 -3.36
CA VAL A 86 4.37 -4.65 -2.55
C VAL A 86 3.37 -3.50 -2.58
N VAL A 87 2.11 -3.83 -2.82
CA VAL A 87 0.96 -2.93 -2.71
C VAL A 87 0.14 -3.39 -1.51
N ILE A 88 0.01 -2.53 -0.51
CA ILE A 88 -0.76 -2.76 0.70
C ILE A 88 -1.93 -1.77 0.69
N PRO A 89 -3.17 -2.22 0.48
CA PRO A 89 -4.34 -1.35 0.52
C PRO A 89 -4.60 -0.81 1.93
N ALA A 90 -5.27 0.35 2.00
CA ALA A 90 -5.73 0.92 3.25
C ALA A 90 -6.63 -0.06 4.02
N GLY A 91 -6.43 -0.18 5.33
CA GLY A 91 -7.16 -1.12 6.19
C GLY A 91 -6.63 -2.56 6.17
N SER A 92 -5.52 -2.82 5.48
CA SER A 92 -4.86 -4.14 5.50
C SER A 92 -3.99 -4.32 6.74
N THR A 93 -3.65 -5.57 7.05
CA THR A 93 -2.74 -5.93 8.14
C THR A 93 -1.55 -6.72 7.59
N VAL A 94 -0.34 -6.33 7.99
CA VAL A 94 0.88 -7.08 7.70
C VAL A 94 1.27 -7.91 8.91
N ASN A 95 1.50 -9.20 8.71
CA ASN A 95 1.93 -10.12 9.75
C ASN A 95 3.26 -10.76 9.39
N ILE A 96 4.09 -10.97 10.41
CA ILE A 96 5.31 -11.80 10.31
C ILE A 96 5.15 -12.92 11.34
N PRO A 97 4.62 -14.10 10.94
CA PRO A 97 4.25 -15.17 11.86
C PRO A 97 5.41 -15.67 12.73
N GLU A 98 6.62 -15.70 12.20
CA GLU A 98 7.82 -16.16 12.94
C GLU A 98 8.17 -15.29 14.15
N TYR A 99 7.61 -14.08 14.23
CA TYR A 99 7.83 -13.12 15.31
C TYR A 99 6.54 -12.74 16.04
N ASP A 100 5.43 -13.48 15.82
CA ASP A 100 4.10 -13.21 16.40
C ASP A 100 3.69 -11.72 16.31
N SER A 101 3.98 -11.10 15.17
CA SER A 101 3.83 -9.66 14.99
C SER A 101 2.77 -9.33 13.94
N SER A 102 2.00 -8.28 14.22
CA SER A 102 0.87 -7.83 13.41
C SER A 102 0.83 -6.31 13.38
N PHE A 103 0.78 -5.74 12.18
CA PHE A 103 0.87 -4.30 11.95
C PHE A 103 -0.27 -3.84 11.06
N PRO A 104 -1.25 -3.08 11.59
CA PRO A 104 -2.31 -2.51 10.79
C PRO A 104 -1.79 -1.33 9.97
N PHE A 105 -2.23 -1.22 8.72
CA PHE A 105 -1.95 -0.10 7.83
C PHE A 105 -3.22 0.70 7.58
N SER A 106 -3.24 1.95 8.04
CA SER A 106 -4.40 2.84 7.86
C SER A 106 -4.49 3.39 6.44
N ASP A 107 -3.34 3.68 5.82
CA ASP A 107 -3.24 4.25 4.48
C ASP A 107 -2.74 3.21 3.47
N GLY A 108 -3.08 3.41 2.20
CA GLY A 108 -2.55 2.60 1.12
C GLY A 108 -1.06 2.88 0.90
N VAL A 109 -0.24 1.83 0.86
CA VAL A 109 1.21 1.93 0.69
C VAL A 109 1.66 1.15 -0.53
N VAL A 110 2.50 1.77 -1.36
CA VAL A 110 3.26 1.12 -2.42
C VAL A 110 4.73 1.21 -2.04
N SER A 111 5.37 0.06 -1.85
CA SER A 111 6.77 0.01 -1.43
C SER A 111 7.43 -1.28 -1.91
N THR A 112 8.57 -1.63 -1.31
CA THR A 112 9.19 -2.96 -1.42
C THR A 112 9.07 -3.71 -0.09
N VAL A 113 9.33 -5.01 -0.07
CA VAL A 113 9.40 -5.79 1.18
C VAL A 113 10.37 -5.15 2.19
N GLU A 114 11.54 -4.71 1.72
CA GLU A 114 12.51 -3.94 2.53
C GLU A 114 11.93 -2.63 3.06
N GLY A 115 11.27 -1.86 2.19
CA GLY A 115 10.68 -0.59 2.55
C GLY A 115 9.60 -0.73 3.61
N ILE A 116 8.80 -1.81 3.57
CA ILE A 116 7.82 -2.12 4.62
C ILE A 116 8.49 -2.40 5.96
N ILE A 117 9.50 -3.28 6.00
CA ILE A 117 10.18 -3.63 7.26
C ILE A 117 10.90 -2.41 7.86
N THR A 118 11.54 -1.61 7.02
CA THR A 118 12.21 -0.37 7.44
C THR A 118 11.18 0.64 7.99
N ALA A 119 10.06 0.85 7.29
CA ALA A 119 9.01 1.76 7.75
C ALA A 119 8.39 1.33 9.09
N LEU A 120 8.19 0.03 9.31
CA LEU A 120 7.72 -0.51 10.59
C LEU A 120 8.73 -0.21 11.71
N THR A 121 10.02 -0.42 11.43
CA THR A 121 11.09 -0.20 12.39
C THR A 121 11.23 1.28 12.77
N ASP A 122 11.16 2.17 11.78
CA ASP A 122 11.19 3.62 11.99
C ASP A 122 9.99 4.08 12.83
N ASN A 123 8.80 3.57 12.52
CA ASN A 123 7.58 3.91 13.25
C ASN A 123 7.62 3.46 14.71
N LEU A 124 8.15 2.26 14.99
CA LEU A 124 8.35 1.79 16.37
C LEU A 124 9.39 2.62 17.11
N SER A 125 10.46 3.03 16.43
CA SER A 125 11.60 3.76 16.99
C SER A 125 11.25 5.21 17.36
N LYS A 126 10.36 5.88 16.62
CA LYS A 126 9.98 7.29 16.86
C LYS A 126 9.55 7.58 18.30
N LEU A 127 8.84 6.65 18.94
CA LEU A 127 8.32 6.83 20.31
C LEU A 127 9.25 6.26 21.40
N GLN A 128 10.38 5.64 21.04
CA GLN A 128 11.31 5.07 22.03
C GLN A 128 11.91 6.10 23.01
N PRO A 129 12.28 7.33 22.61
CA PRO A 129 12.82 8.31 23.57
C PRO A 129 11.86 8.62 24.72
N GLU A 130 10.58 8.79 24.41
CA GLU A 130 9.53 9.03 25.41
C GLU A 130 9.25 7.77 26.24
N ARG A 131 9.17 6.60 25.61
CA ARG A 131 8.97 5.33 26.32
C ARG A 131 10.09 5.02 27.29
N LYS A 132 11.35 5.36 26.98
CA LYS A 132 12.48 5.16 27.89
C LYS A 132 12.34 5.95 29.20
N GLN A 133 11.71 7.12 29.15
CA GLN A 133 11.48 7.96 30.32
C GLN A 133 10.26 7.48 31.12
N ASN A 134 9.18 7.15 30.44
CA ASN A 134 7.88 6.85 31.09
C ASN A 134 7.68 5.36 31.39
N GLN A 135 8.25 4.46 30.59
CA GLN A 135 8.02 3.00 30.60
C GLN A 135 9.27 2.21 30.18
N PRO A 136 10.35 2.21 30.99
CA PRO A 136 11.65 1.64 30.60
C PRO A 136 11.58 0.13 30.28
N ASP A 137 10.78 -0.65 31.01
CA ASP A 137 10.63 -2.09 30.75
C ASP A 137 9.97 -2.38 29.39
N LEU A 138 9.00 -1.57 28.99
CA LEU A 138 8.37 -1.67 27.67
C LEU A 138 9.35 -1.23 26.57
N ALA A 139 10.09 -0.15 26.82
CA ALA A 139 11.09 0.35 25.87
C ALA A 139 12.14 -0.72 25.54
N LEU A 140 12.62 -1.48 26.53
CA LEU A 140 13.57 -2.57 26.34
C LEU A 140 13.00 -3.72 25.49
N LYS A 141 11.73 -4.08 25.69
CA LYS A 141 11.07 -5.12 24.88
C LYS A 141 10.93 -4.68 23.43
N ILE A 142 10.54 -3.44 23.20
CA ILE A 142 10.38 -2.88 21.86
C ILE A 142 11.74 -2.74 21.17
N GLU A 143 12.81 -2.37 21.89
CA GLU A 143 14.17 -2.33 21.34
C GLU A 143 14.64 -3.69 20.84
N LYS A 144 14.45 -4.74 21.65
CA LYS A 144 14.75 -6.12 21.23
C LYS A 144 13.96 -6.53 19.99
N PHE A 145 12.72 -6.09 19.89
CA PHE A 145 11.87 -6.38 18.75
C PHE A 145 12.29 -5.60 17.48
N ILE A 146 12.71 -4.34 17.63
CA ILE A 146 13.32 -3.56 16.55
C ILE A 146 14.60 -4.25 16.04
N ASP A 147 15.45 -4.74 16.94
CA ASP A 147 16.65 -5.48 16.56
C ASP A 147 16.30 -6.75 15.78
N GLN A 148 15.24 -7.46 16.18
CA GLN A 148 14.72 -8.61 15.44
C GLN A 148 14.27 -8.22 14.02
N LEU A 149 13.53 -7.12 13.85
CA LEU A 149 13.15 -6.63 12.52
C LEU A 149 14.37 -6.26 11.67
N HIS A 150 15.41 -5.66 12.25
CA HIS A 150 16.66 -5.40 11.53
C HIS A 150 17.37 -6.69 11.09
N THR A 151 17.27 -7.79 11.84
CA THR A 151 17.83 -9.07 11.37
C THR A 151 17.12 -9.62 10.14
N LEU A 152 15.83 -9.31 9.95
CA LEU A 152 15.08 -9.71 8.75
C LEU A 152 15.62 -9.07 7.49
N LEU A 153 16.11 -7.82 7.57
CA LEU A 153 16.69 -7.11 6.42
C LEU A 153 17.90 -7.82 5.81
N LYS A 154 18.63 -8.60 6.61
CA LYS A 154 19.79 -9.38 6.16
C LYS A 154 19.40 -10.71 5.52
N VAL A 155 18.17 -11.17 5.74
CA VAL A 155 17.65 -12.47 5.27
C VAL A 155 18.58 -13.64 5.65
N GLU A 156 19.14 -13.61 6.87
CA GLU A 156 19.98 -14.71 7.38
C GLU A 156 19.18 -16.01 7.58
N LYS A 157 17.88 -15.87 7.84
CA LYS A 157 16.91 -16.96 7.91
C LYS A 157 15.69 -16.61 7.05
N PRO A 158 15.12 -17.58 6.33
CA PRO A 158 13.86 -17.38 5.64
C PRO A 158 12.74 -17.02 6.61
N PHE A 159 11.83 -16.15 6.17
CA PHE A 159 10.65 -15.76 6.93
C PHE A 159 9.46 -15.52 6.01
N SER A 160 8.28 -15.41 6.58
CA SER A 160 7.03 -15.22 5.84
C SER A 160 6.49 -13.81 6.08
N LEU A 161 6.21 -13.10 5.00
CA LEU A 161 5.45 -11.84 5.04
C LEU A 161 4.02 -12.14 4.60
N VAL A 162 3.06 -11.91 5.50
CA VAL A 162 1.64 -12.15 5.24
C VAL A 162 0.90 -10.83 5.19
N ILE A 163 0.22 -10.54 4.09
CA ILE A 163 -0.65 -9.38 3.93
C ILE A 163 -2.09 -9.90 3.98
N ASP A 164 -2.80 -9.55 5.05
CA ASP A 164 -4.23 -9.75 5.15
C ASP A 164 -4.93 -8.48 4.65
N ASP A 165 -5.52 -8.57 3.46
CA ASP A 165 -6.15 -7.47 2.76
C ASP A 165 -7.64 -7.76 2.57
N PRO A 166 -8.50 -7.17 3.42
CA PRO A 166 -9.93 -7.27 3.27
C PRO A 166 -10.41 -6.74 1.92
N SER A 167 -9.72 -5.80 1.26
CA SER A 167 -10.21 -5.20 0.01
C SER A 167 -10.05 -6.08 -1.23
N GLY A 168 -9.11 -7.04 -1.22
CA GLY A 168 -8.81 -7.91 -2.37
C GLY A 168 -7.95 -7.25 -3.46
N ASN A 169 -7.26 -6.15 -3.14
CA ASN A 169 -6.49 -5.31 -4.07
C ASN A 169 -4.98 -5.28 -3.81
N GLY A 170 -4.52 -5.90 -2.73
CA GLY A 170 -3.12 -6.07 -2.40
C GLY A 170 -2.39 -6.91 -3.44
N LEU A 171 -1.08 -6.69 -3.53
CA LEU A 171 -0.27 -7.36 -4.54
C LEU A 171 1.17 -7.48 -4.05
N ILE A 172 1.81 -8.58 -4.44
CA ILE A 172 3.26 -8.77 -4.36
C ILE A 172 3.75 -9.08 -5.77
N GLU A 173 4.82 -8.44 -6.20
CA GLU A 173 5.44 -8.65 -7.50
C GLU A 173 5.88 -10.10 -7.69
N ASN A 174 5.40 -10.73 -8.77
CA ASN A 174 5.79 -12.06 -9.20
C ASN A 174 6.98 -11.97 -10.16
N TYR A 175 8.14 -12.49 -9.74
CA TYR A 175 9.37 -12.48 -10.54
C TYR A 175 9.44 -13.59 -11.61
N LEU A 176 8.57 -14.59 -11.52
CA LEU A 176 8.48 -15.70 -12.48
C LEU A 176 7.36 -15.51 -13.51
N ALA A 177 6.65 -14.37 -13.46
CA ALA A 177 5.57 -14.09 -14.40
C ALA A 177 6.01 -14.30 -15.86
N PRO A 178 5.20 -14.98 -16.69
CA PRO A 178 3.78 -15.31 -16.47
C PRO A 178 3.52 -16.59 -15.66
N ASP A 179 4.56 -17.35 -15.29
CA ASP A 179 4.42 -18.56 -14.49
C ASP A 179 4.11 -18.23 -13.02
N ASP A 180 3.50 -19.18 -12.31
CA ASP A 180 3.18 -19.04 -10.89
C ASP A 180 4.47 -19.00 -10.03
N ASP A 181 4.51 -18.05 -9.09
CA ASP A 181 5.63 -17.95 -8.14
C ASP A 181 5.45 -18.91 -6.97
N PRO A 182 6.32 -19.93 -6.78
CA PRO A 182 6.19 -20.86 -5.67
C PRO A 182 6.45 -20.20 -4.30
N GLN A 183 7.01 -18.99 -4.26
CA GLN A 183 7.21 -18.22 -3.02
C GLN A 183 5.95 -17.46 -2.60
N ILE A 184 4.97 -17.27 -3.49
CA ILE A 184 3.76 -16.50 -3.23
C ILE A 184 2.57 -17.44 -3.17
N ASN A 185 1.84 -17.43 -2.06
CA ASN A 185 0.55 -18.09 -1.92
C ASN A 185 -0.55 -17.06 -1.72
N ILE A 186 -1.65 -17.16 -2.47
CA ILE A 186 -2.79 -16.23 -2.38
C ILE A 186 -4.03 -17.05 -2.02
N GLU A 187 -4.59 -16.76 -0.85
CA GLU A 187 -5.83 -17.35 -0.37
C GLU A 187 -6.94 -16.29 -0.39
N THR A 188 -8.13 -16.63 -0.90
CA THR A 188 -9.28 -15.71 -0.90
C THR A 188 -10.29 -16.13 0.16
N TYR A 189 -10.93 -15.17 0.80
CA TYR A 189 -11.92 -15.42 1.86
C TYR A 189 -13.13 -14.51 1.74
N VAL A 190 -14.27 -14.97 2.26
CA VAL A 190 -15.48 -14.16 2.41
C VAL A 190 -15.38 -13.39 3.73
N ARG A 191 -15.66 -12.09 3.68
CA ARG A 191 -15.54 -11.16 4.81
C ARG A 191 -16.59 -11.42 5.89
#